data_AF-A0A7Y7HPJ8-F1
#
_entry.id   AF-A0A7Y7HPJ8-F1
#
_cell.length_a   1.000
_cell.length_b   1.000
_cell.length_c   1.000
_cell.angle_alpha   90.00
_cell.angle_beta   90.00
_cell.angle_gamma   90.00
#
_symmetry.space_group_name_H-M   'P 1'
#
loop_
_entity.id
_entity.type
_entity.pdbx_description
1 polymer ?
#
loop_
_entity_poly.entity_id
_entity_poly.type
_entity_poly.pdbx_seq_one_letter_code
_entity_poly.pdbx_strand_id
1 'polypeptide(L)'
;MKSLTSFILIVSAVCTGQAAEAQTSGLIGRWEHRFPGDSEGDIIVLRLEHDVIKGDYMGLEREGEHGLYYSATEIKDLEAVNGEIRFIVPSRNFFVKRPKNPAQANAWAKNPSGGSNEKLEFQGHLVNGKLELACSSKFGGCPDTHMAFLRRAKPNSKFQRMPTGAAEQ
;
A
#
# COMPACT_ATOMS: atom_id res chain seq x y z
N MET A 1 4.74 -55.42 44.12
CA MET A 1 3.81 -54.51 43.44
C MET A 1 3.85 -53.13 44.12
N LYS A 2 4.60 -52.16 43.59
CA LYS A 2 4.39 -50.73 43.85
C LYS A 2 4.74 -49.98 42.56
N SER A 3 3.71 -49.39 41.96
CA SER A 3 3.69 -48.79 40.64
C SER A 3 4.38 -47.42 40.65
N LEU A 4 5.26 -47.19 39.67
CA LEU A 4 5.77 -45.87 39.31
C LEU A 4 4.69 -45.13 38.51
N THR A 5 4.31 -43.93 38.94
CA THR A 5 3.54 -43.01 38.10
C THR A 5 4.40 -41.80 37.79
N SER A 6 5.02 -41.84 36.61
CA SER A 6 5.83 -40.76 36.06
C SER A 6 4.89 -39.75 35.39
N PHE A 7 4.86 -38.51 35.88
CA PHE A 7 4.14 -37.42 35.26
C PHE A 7 5.02 -36.81 34.16
N ILE A 8 4.64 -37.04 32.90
CA ILE A 8 5.24 -36.36 31.73
C ILE A 8 4.47 -35.06 31.52
N LEU A 9 5.13 -33.94 31.83
CA LEU A 9 4.66 -32.59 31.54
C LEU A 9 5.04 -32.24 30.10
N ILE A 10 4.09 -32.37 29.17
CA ILE A 10 4.28 -31.94 27.78
C ILE A 10 4.08 -30.42 27.74
N VAL A 11 5.19 -29.68 27.66
CA VAL A 11 5.20 -28.26 27.35
C VAL A 11 4.99 -28.11 25.84
N SER A 12 3.75 -27.90 25.42
CA SER A 12 3.45 -27.49 24.04
C SER A 12 3.75 -26.00 23.87
N ALA A 13 4.94 -25.72 23.33
CA ALA A 13 5.30 -24.39 22.85
C ALA A 13 4.35 -23.99 21.71
N VAL A 14 3.57 -22.93 21.95
CA VAL A 14 2.65 -22.34 20.98
C VAL A 14 3.47 -21.58 19.93
N CYS A 15 3.69 -22.20 18.78
CA CYS A 15 4.27 -21.57 17.60
C CYS A 15 3.24 -20.67 16.91
N THR A 16 2.96 -19.48 17.43
CA THR A 16 2.04 -18.51 16.78
C THR A 16 2.74 -17.38 16.01
N GLY A 17 4.07 -17.29 16.04
CA GLY A 17 4.81 -16.16 15.44
C GLY A 17 5.00 -16.21 13.92
N GLN A 18 5.18 -17.39 13.32
CA GLN A 18 5.60 -17.50 11.91
C GLN A 18 4.51 -17.20 10.87
N ALA A 19 3.23 -17.33 11.22
CA ALA A 19 2.14 -17.09 10.29
C ALA A 19 1.88 -15.59 10.05
N ALA A 20 2.11 -14.75 11.08
CA ALA A 20 1.89 -13.32 11.00
C ALA A 20 2.95 -12.61 10.13
N GLU A 21 4.23 -12.99 10.25
CA GLU A 21 5.32 -12.42 9.46
C GLU A 21 5.19 -12.72 7.96
N ALA A 22 4.81 -13.96 7.60
CA ALA A 22 4.68 -14.38 6.21
C ALA A 22 3.57 -13.61 5.47
N GLN A 23 2.45 -13.32 6.13
CA GLN A 23 1.33 -12.59 5.51
C GLN A 23 1.64 -11.10 5.32
N THR A 24 2.32 -10.48 6.29
CA THR A 24 2.79 -9.09 6.18
C THR A 24 3.74 -8.90 4.99
N SER A 25 4.61 -9.88 4.72
CA SER A 25 5.50 -9.85 3.53
C SER A 25 4.73 -9.79 2.21
N GLY A 26 3.53 -10.40 2.16
CA GLY A 26 2.65 -10.43 0.99
C GLY A 26 2.02 -9.07 0.66
N LEU A 27 1.96 -8.14 1.61
CA LEU A 27 1.44 -6.79 1.41
C LEU A 27 2.50 -5.83 0.84
N ILE A 28 3.78 -6.06 1.10
CA ILE A 28 4.86 -5.14 0.69
C ILE A 28 5.00 -5.08 -0.83
N GLY A 29 4.79 -3.90 -1.40
CA GLY A 29 4.86 -3.70 -2.85
C GLY A 29 4.05 -2.50 -3.33
N ARG A 30 3.95 -2.38 -4.65
CA ARG A 30 3.15 -1.37 -5.32
C ARG A 30 1.85 -2.01 -5.82
N TRP A 31 0.74 -1.39 -5.43
CA TRP A 31 -0.62 -1.80 -5.73
C TRP A 31 -1.30 -0.72 -6.54
N GLU A 32 -2.02 -1.09 -7.59
CA GLU A 32 -2.67 -0.15 -8.49
C GLU A 32 -4.11 -0.57 -8.77
N HIS A 33 -5.02 0.39 -8.64
CA HIS A 33 -6.41 0.28 -9.04
C HIS A 33 -6.66 1.23 -10.22
N ARG A 34 -7.29 0.75 -11.29
CA ARG A 34 -7.57 1.56 -12.47
C ARG A 34 -9.07 1.79 -12.62
N PHE A 35 -9.42 3.04 -12.85
CA PHE A 35 -10.77 3.42 -13.21
C PHE A 35 -10.95 3.40 -14.73
N PRO A 36 -12.15 3.07 -15.24
CA PRO A 36 -12.48 3.24 -16.65
C PRO A 36 -12.20 4.68 -17.11
N GLY A 37 -11.53 4.83 -18.25
CA GLY A 37 -11.19 6.13 -18.84
C GLY A 37 -9.99 6.85 -18.22
N ASP A 38 -9.30 6.25 -17.24
CA ASP A 38 -8.11 6.81 -16.62
C ASP A 38 -6.88 5.89 -16.83
N SER A 39 -5.78 6.48 -17.29
CA SER A 39 -4.54 5.77 -17.59
C SER A 39 -3.61 5.65 -16.38
N GLU A 40 -3.84 6.42 -15.31
CA GLU A 40 -2.96 6.44 -14.15
C GLU A 40 -3.51 5.75 -12.90
N GLY A 41 -4.81 5.91 -12.60
CA GLY A 41 -5.49 5.25 -11.48
C GLY A 41 -4.97 5.64 -10.09
N ASP A 42 -5.38 4.86 -9.09
CA ASP A 42 -4.96 4.99 -7.69
C ASP A 42 -3.84 4.01 -7.37
N ILE A 43 -2.86 4.49 -6.60
CA ILE A 43 -1.67 3.72 -6.28
C ILE A 43 -1.39 3.74 -4.78
N ILE A 44 -1.14 2.56 -4.23
CA ILE A 44 -0.65 2.36 -2.86
C ILE A 44 0.74 1.74 -2.95
N VAL A 45 1.70 2.31 -2.22
CA VAL A 45 3.05 1.74 -2.09
C VAL A 45 3.28 1.39 -0.63
N LEU A 46 3.38 0.10 -0.32
CA LEU A 46 3.67 -0.42 1.01
C LEU A 46 5.13 -0.89 1.10
N ARG A 47 5.83 -0.47 2.13
CA ARG A 47 7.26 -0.79 2.39
C ARG A 47 7.48 -1.13 3.85
N LEU A 48 8.49 -1.95 4.12
CA LEU A 48 8.92 -2.26 5.48
C LEU A 48 10.14 -1.39 5.83
N GLU A 49 10.04 -0.62 6.91
CA GLU A 49 11.11 0.22 7.43
C GLU A 49 11.25 -0.02 8.94
N HIS A 50 12.40 -0.53 9.38
CA HIS A 50 12.67 -0.85 10.78
C HIS A 50 11.54 -1.68 11.43
N ASP A 51 11.12 -2.75 10.75
CA ASP A 51 10.03 -3.66 11.16
C ASP A 51 8.63 -3.03 11.26
N VAL A 52 8.48 -1.79 10.80
CA VAL A 52 7.19 -1.09 10.71
C VAL A 52 6.80 -0.93 9.25
N ILE A 53 5.55 -1.27 8.92
CA ILE A 53 5.03 -1.03 7.57
C ILE A 53 4.72 0.47 7.43
N LYS A 54 5.22 1.05 6.33
CA LYS A 54 4.91 2.40 5.90
C LYS A 54 4.21 2.36 4.54
N GLY A 55 3.38 3.37 4.29
CA GLY A 55 2.57 3.44 3.10
C GLY A 55 2.59 4.83 2.48
N ASP A 56 2.61 4.91 1.16
CA ASP A 56 2.25 6.11 0.42
C ASP A 56 0.99 5.84 -0.39
N TYR A 57 0.13 6.84 -0.48
CA TYR A 57 -1.05 6.85 -1.33
C TYR A 57 -0.88 7.93 -2.40
N MET A 58 -1.08 7.57 -3.67
CA MET A 58 -1.21 8.52 -4.75
C MET A 58 -2.57 8.34 -5.40
N GLY A 59 -3.48 9.25 -5.08
CA GLY A 59 -4.87 9.18 -5.50
C GLY A 59 -5.20 10.11 -6.65
N LEU A 60 -6.27 9.73 -7.32
CA LEU A 60 -6.99 10.50 -8.30
C LEU A 60 -8.16 11.24 -7.64
N GLU A 61 -8.37 12.50 -8.00
CA GLU A 61 -9.46 13.32 -7.48
C GLU A 61 -10.27 13.86 -8.64
N ARG A 62 -11.57 13.61 -8.60
CA ARG A 62 -12.52 13.99 -9.66
C ARG A 62 -13.45 15.07 -9.12
N GLU A 63 -13.18 16.32 -9.43
CA GLU A 63 -14.05 17.43 -9.04
C GLU A 63 -15.01 17.79 -10.18
N GLY A 64 -16.04 16.97 -10.40
CA GLY A 64 -17.13 17.29 -11.36
C GLY A 64 -16.63 17.77 -12.73
N GLU A 65 -17.01 19.00 -13.12
CA GLU A 65 -16.59 19.63 -14.38
C GLU A 65 -15.17 20.23 -14.37
N HIS A 66 -14.54 20.37 -13.19
CA HIS A 66 -13.25 21.03 -13.02
C HIS A 66 -12.05 20.15 -13.41
N GLY A 67 -12.31 18.88 -13.75
CA GLY A 67 -11.33 17.98 -14.35
C GLY A 67 -10.68 17.05 -13.34
N LEU A 68 -9.51 16.55 -13.74
CA LEU A 68 -8.79 15.48 -13.06
C LEU A 68 -7.60 16.05 -12.28
N TYR A 69 -7.58 15.82 -10.98
CA TYR A 69 -6.46 16.20 -10.12
C TYR A 69 -5.79 14.98 -9.52
N TYR A 70 -4.53 15.15 -9.14
CA TYR A 70 -3.70 14.12 -8.55
C TYR A 70 -3.22 14.55 -7.17
N SER A 71 -3.08 13.58 -6.27
CA SER A 71 -2.50 13.78 -4.95
C SER A 71 -1.42 12.74 -4.68
N ALA A 72 -0.53 13.04 -3.73
CA ALA A 72 0.34 12.04 -3.13
C ALA A 72 0.58 12.40 -1.66
N THR A 73 0.38 11.44 -0.76
CA THR A 73 0.54 11.65 0.68
C THR A 73 1.01 10.37 1.37
N GLU A 74 1.63 10.54 2.53
CA GLU A 74 1.96 9.40 3.38
C GLU A 74 0.70 8.92 4.09
N ILE A 75 0.49 7.61 4.07
CA ILE A 75 -0.59 6.94 4.78
C ILE A 75 -0.33 7.04 6.29
N LYS A 76 -1.41 7.21 7.08
CA LYS A 76 -1.39 7.26 8.55
C LYS A 76 -2.14 6.08 9.14
N ASP A 77 -1.83 5.78 10.41
CA ASP A 77 -2.48 4.74 11.21
C ASP A 77 -2.59 3.40 10.47
N LEU A 78 -1.48 3.01 9.81
CA LEU A 78 -1.42 1.78 9.04
C LEU A 78 -1.21 0.59 9.98
N GLU A 79 -2.18 -0.31 9.97
CA GLU A 79 -2.15 -1.57 10.69
C GLU A 79 -2.32 -2.71 9.69
N ALA A 80 -1.49 -3.76 9.82
CA ALA A 80 -1.62 -4.96 9.03
C ALA A 80 -1.42 -6.18 9.91
N VAL A 81 -2.48 -6.95 10.12
CA VAL A 81 -2.51 -8.08 11.06
C VAL A 81 -3.34 -9.19 10.43
N ASN A 82 -2.82 -10.42 10.42
CA ASN A 82 -3.55 -11.60 9.91
C ASN A 82 -4.14 -11.44 8.50
N GLY A 83 -3.42 -10.73 7.61
CA GLY A 83 -3.83 -10.54 6.22
C GLY A 83 -4.89 -9.45 6.02
N GLU A 84 -5.39 -8.86 7.10
CA GLU A 84 -6.17 -7.62 7.09
C GLU A 84 -5.24 -6.41 7.07
N ILE A 85 -5.70 -5.35 6.44
CA ILE A 85 -5.02 -4.05 6.44
C ILE A 85 -6.05 -2.95 6.71
N ARG A 86 -5.66 -1.96 7.51
CA ARG A 86 -6.41 -0.72 7.72
C ARG A 86 -5.46 0.45 7.67
N PHE A 87 -5.90 1.57 7.10
CA PHE A 87 -5.14 2.81 7.13
C PHE A 87 -5.98 4.05 6.81
N ILE A 88 -5.39 5.23 7.02
CA ILE A 88 -5.97 6.53 6.74
C ILE A 88 -5.15 7.27 5.69
N VAL A 89 -5.82 7.76 4.64
CA VAL A 89 -5.28 8.81 3.77
C VAL A 89 -5.67 10.16 4.38
N PRO A 90 -4.70 10.97 4.84
CA PRO A 90 -4.98 12.24 5.50
C PRO A 90 -5.39 13.33 4.49
N SER A 91 -5.48 14.57 4.99
CA SER A 91 -5.58 15.76 4.15
C SER A 91 -4.48 15.80 3.10
N ARG A 92 -4.80 16.29 1.90
CA ARG A 92 -3.89 16.23 0.75
C ARG A 92 -4.13 17.40 -0.20
N ASN A 93 -3.05 17.88 -0.79
CA ASN A 93 -3.08 18.88 -1.85
C ASN A 93 -3.31 18.22 -3.21
N PHE A 94 -3.95 18.96 -4.10
CA PHE A 94 -4.28 18.56 -5.45
C PHE A 94 -3.36 19.24 -6.47
N PHE A 95 -3.00 18.51 -7.52
CA PHE A 95 -2.08 18.97 -8.55
C PHE A 95 -2.59 18.53 -9.93
N VAL A 96 -2.39 19.38 -10.96
CA VAL A 96 -2.72 19.04 -12.36
C VAL A 96 -1.81 17.94 -12.92
N LYS A 97 -0.60 17.79 -12.38
CA LYS A 97 0.35 16.72 -12.76
C LYS A 97 0.50 15.75 -11.61
N ARG A 98 0.63 14.45 -11.91
CA ARG A 98 0.82 13.43 -10.88
C ARG A 98 2.17 13.60 -10.16
N PRO A 99 2.18 13.78 -8.84
CA PRO A 99 3.40 13.63 -8.07
C PRO A 99 3.84 12.16 -8.07
N LYS A 100 5.15 11.93 -8.15
CA LYS A 100 5.73 10.58 -8.13
C LYS A 100 5.66 9.94 -6.74
N ASN A 101 5.64 10.76 -5.69
CA ASN A 101 5.66 10.36 -4.28
C ASN A 101 5.27 11.55 -3.39
N PRO A 102 5.05 11.34 -2.08
CA PRO A 102 4.69 12.41 -1.14
C PRO A 102 5.76 13.51 -1.01
N ALA A 103 7.05 13.18 -1.13
CA ALA A 103 8.12 14.18 -1.05
C ALA A 103 8.02 15.23 -2.19
N GLN A 104 7.69 14.79 -3.41
CA GLN A 104 7.46 15.69 -4.53
C GLN A 104 6.19 16.53 -4.34
N ALA A 105 5.08 15.93 -3.84
CA ALA A 105 3.87 16.67 -3.52
C ALA A 105 4.13 17.78 -2.48
N ASN A 106 4.92 17.47 -1.44
CA ASN A 106 5.33 18.46 -0.43
C ASN A 106 6.16 19.59 -1.04
N ALA A 107 7.07 19.28 -1.98
CA ALA A 107 7.83 20.30 -2.69
C ALA A 107 6.93 21.22 -3.55
N TRP A 108 5.82 20.69 -4.08
CA TRP A 108 4.85 21.43 -4.89
C TRP A 108 3.78 22.16 -4.08
N ALA A 109 3.69 21.90 -2.76
CA ALA A 109 2.65 22.42 -1.88
C ALA A 109 2.57 23.96 -1.80
N LYS A 110 3.56 24.68 -2.35
CA LYS A 110 3.53 26.15 -2.48
C LYS A 110 2.52 26.65 -3.51
N ASN A 111 2.19 25.83 -4.52
CA ASN A 111 1.26 26.17 -5.60
C ASN A 111 0.31 25.00 -5.89
N PRO A 112 -0.58 24.63 -4.95
CA PRO A 112 -1.56 23.58 -5.20
C PRO A 112 -2.66 24.08 -6.13
N SER A 113 -3.32 23.16 -6.82
CA SER A 113 -4.53 23.42 -7.61
C SER A 113 -5.80 23.38 -6.76
N GLY A 114 -5.69 22.89 -5.52
CA GLY A 114 -6.76 22.68 -4.57
C GLY A 114 -6.30 21.73 -3.46
N GLY A 115 -7.23 21.23 -2.66
CA GLY A 115 -6.93 20.21 -1.67
C GLY A 115 -8.15 19.81 -0.88
N SER A 116 -8.04 18.67 -0.18
CA SER A 116 -9.08 18.18 0.70
C SER A 116 -8.55 18.03 2.12
N ASN A 117 -9.35 18.50 3.08
CA ASN A 117 -9.16 18.23 4.51
C ASN A 117 -9.85 16.93 4.95
N GLU A 118 -10.57 16.27 4.04
CA GLU A 118 -11.25 15.02 4.32
C GLU A 118 -10.27 13.86 4.40
N LYS A 119 -10.46 13.04 5.44
CA LYS A 119 -9.76 11.79 5.61
C LYS A 119 -10.50 10.69 4.86
N LEU A 120 -9.76 9.83 4.18
CA LEU A 120 -10.29 8.59 3.63
C LEU A 120 -9.82 7.44 4.52
N GLU A 121 -10.75 6.61 4.95
CA GLU A 121 -10.47 5.41 5.73
C GLU A 121 -10.56 4.19 4.81
N PHE A 122 -9.49 3.41 4.79
CA PHE A 122 -9.39 2.18 4.02
C PHE A 122 -9.30 0.98 4.95
N GLN A 123 -10.06 -0.07 4.64
CA GLN A 123 -9.98 -1.34 5.32
C GLN A 123 -10.16 -2.48 4.32
N GLY A 124 -9.42 -3.56 4.47
CA GLY A 124 -9.58 -4.71 3.60
C GLY A 124 -8.56 -5.80 3.83
N HIS A 125 -8.31 -6.61 2.81
CA HIS A 125 -7.53 -7.83 2.94
C HIS A 125 -6.90 -8.25 1.60
N LEU A 126 -5.89 -9.12 1.68
CA LEU A 126 -5.25 -9.72 0.51
C LEU A 126 -6.00 -10.98 0.06
N VAL A 127 -6.62 -10.95 -1.12
CA VAL A 127 -7.38 -12.07 -1.71
C VAL A 127 -6.80 -12.43 -3.07
N ASN A 128 -6.33 -13.66 -3.24
CA ASN A 128 -5.86 -14.17 -4.54
C ASN A 128 -4.88 -13.23 -5.27
N GLY A 129 -3.94 -12.62 -4.52
CA GLY A 129 -2.93 -11.69 -5.06
C GLY A 129 -3.46 -10.29 -5.38
N LYS A 130 -4.68 -9.95 -4.94
CA LYS A 130 -5.27 -8.60 -5.01
C LYS A 130 -5.43 -8.03 -3.62
N LEU A 131 -5.21 -6.74 -3.49
CA LEU A 131 -5.52 -6.00 -2.28
C LEU A 131 -6.93 -5.42 -2.45
N GLU A 132 -7.92 -6.03 -1.82
CA GLU A 132 -9.31 -5.60 -1.88
C GLU A 132 -9.59 -4.68 -0.69
N LEU A 133 -9.91 -3.41 -0.96
CA LEU A 133 -10.12 -2.38 0.05
C LEU A 133 -11.52 -1.78 -0.09
N ALA A 134 -12.21 -1.62 1.03
CA ALA A 134 -13.35 -0.73 1.15
C ALA A 134 -12.85 0.67 1.52
N CYS A 135 -13.42 1.71 0.90
CA CYS A 135 -13.17 3.11 1.25
C CYS A 135 -14.39 3.69 1.94
N SER A 136 -14.17 4.41 3.03
CA SER A 136 -15.19 5.26 3.66
C SER A 136 -14.66 6.66 3.91
N SER A 137 -15.57 7.62 3.90
CA SER A 137 -15.28 9.04 4.08
C SER A 137 -16.53 9.75 4.61
N LYS A 138 -16.37 10.87 5.31
CA LYS A 138 -17.48 11.56 5.99
C LYS A 138 -18.39 12.30 5.01
N PHE A 139 -17.83 12.78 3.91
CA PHE A 139 -18.45 13.66 2.93
C PHE A 139 -18.46 13.07 1.52
N GLY A 140 -18.13 11.78 1.36
CA GLY A 140 -18.21 11.09 0.09
C GLY A 140 -17.00 11.27 -0.82
N GLY A 141 -15.83 11.67 -0.29
CA GLY A 141 -14.58 11.81 -1.04
C GLY A 141 -13.91 10.48 -1.46
N CYS A 142 -14.56 9.33 -1.27
CA CYS A 142 -14.02 8.06 -1.77
C CYS A 142 -14.20 7.95 -3.29
N PRO A 143 -13.14 7.59 -4.05
CA PRO A 143 -13.25 7.38 -5.50
C PRO A 143 -14.26 6.28 -5.88
N ASP A 144 -14.28 5.21 -5.09
CA ASP A 144 -15.28 4.13 -5.12
C ASP A 144 -15.41 3.54 -3.70
N THR A 145 -16.54 2.91 -3.41
CA THR A 145 -16.82 2.19 -2.17
C THR A 145 -15.94 0.95 -2.01
N HIS A 146 -15.65 0.24 -3.11
CA HIS A 146 -14.84 -0.97 -3.12
C HIS A 146 -13.84 -0.94 -4.27
N MET A 147 -12.57 -1.14 -3.96
CA MET A 147 -11.49 -1.10 -4.94
C MET A 147 -10.61 -2.34 -4.82
N ALA A 148 -10.41 -3.01 -5.95
CA ALA A 148 -9.45 -4.10 -6.08
C ALA A 148 -8.16 -3.56 -6.69
N PHE A 149 -7.08 -3.57 -5.90
CA PHE A 149 -5.76 -3.18 -6.36
C PHE A 149 -4.96 -4.40 -6.79
N LEU A 150 -4.37 -4.32 -7.96
CA LEU A 150 -3.48 -5.36 -8.49
C LEU A 150 -2.04 -5.02 -8.16
N ARG A 151 -1.28 -6.03 -7.73
CA ARG A 151 0.16 -5.88 -7.53
C ARG A 151 0.81 -5.60 -8.88
N ARG A 152 1.53 -4.48 -9.00
CA ARG A 152 2.45 -4.27 -10.11
C ARG A 152 3.70 -5.09 -9.87
N ALA A 153 4.05 -5.95 -10.82
CA ALA A 153 5.34 -6.64 -10.81
C ALA A 153 6.44 -5.58 -10.67
N LYS A 154 7.48 -5.86 -9.85
CA LYS A 154 8.68 -5.01 -9.83
C LYS A 154 9.12 -4.80 -11.29
N PRO A 155 9.50 -3.58 -11.71
CA PRO A 155 10.19 -3.43 -12.98
C PRO A 155 11.38 -4.41 -12.95
N ASN A 156 11.40 -5.34 -13.90
CA ASN A 156 12.40 -6.39 -14.02
C ASN A 156 13.79 -5.81 -13.75
N SER A 157 14.51 -6.32 -12.76
CA SER A 157 15.92 -6.01 -12.53
C SER A 157 16.84 -6.66 -13.58
N LYS A 158 16.36 -6.87 -14.82
CA LYS A 158 17.15 -7.40 -15.94
C LYS A 158 18.11 -6.37 -16.56
N PHE A 159 18.52 -5.36 -15.79
CA PHE A 159 19.74 -4.61 -16.04
C PHE A 159 20.88 -5.19 -15.20
N GLN A 160 21.15 -6.49 -15.37
CA GLN A 160 22.42 -7.07 -14.96
C GLN A 160 23.30 -7.18 -16.20
N ARG A 161 24.29 -6.27 -16.24
CA ARG A 161 25.59 -6.35 -16.94
C ARG A 161 25.56 -6.87 -18.38
N MET A 162 25.63 -5.95 -19.34
CA MET A 162 26.39 -6.27 -20.56
C MET A 162 27.86 -6.45 -20.16
N PRO A 163 28.52 -7.56 -20.54
CA PRO A 163 29.97 -7.60 -20.49
C PRO A 163 30.49 -6.63 -21.56
N THR A 164 31.30 -5.66 -21.13
CA THR A 164 32.23 -4.95 -21.99
C THR A 164 33.24 -5.98 -22.49
N GLY A 165 32.90 -6.64 -23.60
CA GLY A 165 33.83 -7.43 -24.38
C GLY A 165 34.86 -6.50 -25.00
N ALA A 166 36.12 -6.80 -24.71
CA ALA A 166 37.30 -6.13 -25.23
C ALA A 166 37.25 -5.99 -26.76
N ALA A 167 37.51 -4.79 -27.25
CA ALA A 167 38.03 -4.56 -28.59
C ALA A 167 39.55 -4.40 -28.45
N GLU A 168 40.26 -5.52 -28.57
CA GLU A 168 41.63 -5.55 -29.07
C GLU A 168 41.53 -6.06 -30.51
N GLN A 169 41.70 -5.16 -31.48
CA GLN A 169 42.45 -5.36 -32.73
C GLN A 169 42.93 -3.99 -33.22
#